data_AF-A0A0B7BSJ6-F1
#
_entry.id   AF-A0A0B7BSJ6-F1
#
_cell.length_a   1.000
_cell.length_b   1.000
_cell.length_c   1.000
_cell.angle_alpha   90.00
_cell.angle_beta   90.00
_cell.angle_gamma   90.00
#
_symmetry.space_group_name_H-M   'P 1'
#
loop_
_entity.id
_entity.type
_entity.pdbx_description
1 polymer ?
#
loop_
_entity_poly.entity_id
_entity_poly.type
_entity_poly.pdbx_seq_one_letter_code
_entity_poly.pdbx_strand_id
1 'polypeptide(L)'
;MAETVASESPQKIRSLFIILITSCNPSIPQNLWDTFKESMSEDILNRTREQNPDLQIDYNEDIFNEILIIIEDKVIDMVGKTLQELGFPHPARNNINRLQREILKETAYNAGDLEHYVTINEPLLVHEQRNVDDIIMNQVNGGTG
;
A
#
# COMPACT_ATOMS: atom_id res chain seq x y z
N MET A 1 13.50 -6.31 -20.75
CA MET A 1 13.48 -7.39 -19.73
C MET A 1 14.57 -7.10 -18.71
N ALA A 2 14.28 -6.28 -17.71
CA ALA A 2 15.19 -6.00 -16.59
C ALA A 2 14.40 -5.39 -15.42
N GLU A 3 13.34 -6.06 -14.97
CA GLU A 3 12.51 -5.57 -13.87
C GLU A 3 12.15 -6.79 -13.01
N THR A 4 12.30 -6.70 -11.69
CA THR A 4 12.03 -7.76 -10.68
C THR A 4 13.23 -8.63 -10.28
N VAL A 5 14.24 -8.06 -9.62
CA VAL A 5 15.16 -8.85 -8.77
C VAL A 5 15.50 -8.20 -7.41
N ALA A 6 15.20 -6.90 -7.22
CA ALA A 6 15.49 -6.22 -5.96
C ALA A 6 14.38 -6.33 -4.89
N SER A 7 13.13 -6.62 -5.28
CA SER A 7 11.97 -6.53 -4.36
C SER A 7 11.70 -7.80 -3.52
N GLU A 8 12.40 -8.91 -3.75
CA GLU A 8 12.09 -10.18 -3.07
C GLU A 8 12.64 -10.26 -1.64
N SER A 9 13.65 -9.46 -1.28
CA SER A 9 14.31 -9.56 0.04
C SER A 9 13.45 -9.01 1.18
N PRO A 10 12.93 -7.76 1.12
CA PRO A 10 12.27 -7.15 2.29
C PRO A 10 10.98 -7.86 2.70
N GLN A 11 10.17 -8.28 1.74
CA GLN A 11 8.91 -9.00 2.00
C GLN A 11 9.14 -10.36 2.65
N LYS A 12 10.19 -11.10 2.23
CA LYS A 12 10.58 -12.38 2.83
C LYS A 12 11.09 -12.17 4.25
N ILE A 13 11.91 -11.14 4.48
CA ILE A 13 12.40 -10.77 5.82
C ILE A 13 11.23 -10.46 6.75
N ARG A 14 10.25 -9.64 6.32
CA ARG A 14 9.03 -9.38 7.11
C ARG A 14 8.27 -10.66 7.46
N SER A 15 8.12 -11.56 6.50
CA SER A 15 7.39 -12.81 6.71
C SER A 15 8.08 -13.70 7.75
N LEU A 16 9.41 -13.83 7.66
CA LEU A 16 10.20 -14.53 8.66
C LEU A 16 10.12 -13.84 10.03
N PHE A 17 10.21 -12.51 10.07
CA PHE A 17 10.05 -11.73 11.29
C PHE A 17 8.70 -12.01 11.97
N ILE A 18 7.60 -11.97 11.20
CA ILE A 18 6.24 -12.25 11.70
C ILE A 18 6.15 -13.66 12.30
N ILE A 19 6.70 -14.66 11.60
CA ILE A 19 6.73 -16.05 12.10
C ILE A 19 7.51 -16.14 13.42
N LEU A 20 8.66 -15.48 13.51
CA LEU A 20 9.50 -15.47 14.72
C LEU A 20 8.77 -14.83 15.90
N ILE A 21 8.14 -13.67 15.71
CA ILE A 21 7.47 -12.96 16.83
C ILE A 21 6.19 -13.67 17.28
N THR A 22 5.50 -14.36 16.37
CA THR A 22 4.26 -15.10 16.68
C THR A 22 4.53 -16.48 17.27
N SER A 23 5.59 -17.17 16.81
CA SER A 23 5.85 -18.58 17.17
C SER A 23 6.90 -18.74 18.28
N CYS A 24 7.87 -17.83 18.38
CA CYS A 24 9.03 -18.01 19.26
C CYS A 24 9.00 -17.13 20.51
N ASN A 25 8.03 -16.22 20.64
CA ASN A 25 7.88 -15.27 21.76
C ASN A 25 9.23 -14.73 22.26
N PRO A 26 9.94 -13.95 21.41
CA PRO A 26 11.33 -13.60 21.65
C PRO A 26 11.50 -12.83 22.96
N SER A 27 12.53 -13.16 23.72
CA SER A 27 12.80 -12.51 25.02
C SER A 27 13.18 -11.03 24.92
N ILE A 28 13.53 -10.54 23.72
CA ILE A 28 13.97 -9.15 23.49
C ILE A 28 13.36 -8.62 22.17
N PRO A 29 12.06 -8.30 22.15
CA PRO A 29 11.35 -7.88 20.93
C PRO A 29 11.88 -6.57 20.33
N GLN A 30 12.27 -5.61 21.17
CA GLN A 30 12.79 -4.30 20.72
C GLN A 30 14.12 -4.42 19.94
N ASN A 31 15.06 -5.22 20.43
CA ASN A 31 16.35 -5.40 19.75
C ASN A 31 16.19 -6.09 18.39
N LEU A 32 15.25 -7.05 18.30
CA LEU A 32 14.91 -7.70 17.04
C LEU A 32 14.34 -6.68 16.05
N TRP A 33 13.41 -5.82 16.49
CA TRP A 33 12.89 -4.74 15.66
C TRP A 33 14.00 -3.80 15.17
N ASP A 34 14.84 -3.28 16.07
CA ASP A 34 15.92 -2.35 15.72
C ASP A 34 16.93 -2.94 14.73
N THR A 35 17.17 -4.25 14.81
CA THR A 35 18.09 -4.95 13.90
C THR A 35 17.54 -5.08 12.49
N PHE A 36 16.23 -5.30 12.35
CA PHE A 36 15.62 -5.64 11.05
C PHE A 36 14.79 -4.52 10.42
N LYS A 37 14.47 -3.44 11.14
CA LYS A 37 13.56 -2.38 10.66
C LYS A 37 13.99 -1.78 9.32
N GLU A 38 15.28 -1.50 9.12
CA GLU A 38 15.79 -0.95 7.87
C GLU A 38 15.62 -1.94 6.71
N SER A 39 16.12 -3.17 6.86
CA SER A 39 16.00 -4.21 5.84
C SER A 39 14.56 -4.58 5.50
N MET A 40 13.64 -4.51 6.46
CA MET A 40 12.21 -4.73 6.22
C MET A 40 11.55 -3.56 5.48
N SER A 41 12.12 -2.36 5.53
CA SER A 41 11.55 -1.13 4.99
C SER A 41 12.19 -0.64 3.69
N GLU A 42 13.20 -1.34 3.17
CA GLU A 42 13.97 -0.95 1.99
C GLU A 42 13.12 -0.70 0.74
N ASP A 43 12.15 -1.57 0.45
CA ASP A 43 11.20 -1.42 -0.66
C ASP A 43 10.24 -0.24 -0.46
N ILE A 44 9.90 0.11 0.79
CA ILE A 44 9.10 1.30 1.08
C ILE A 44 9.94 2.55 0.83
N LEU A 45 11.19 2.59 1.33
CA LEU A 45 12.12 3.68 1.08
C LEU A 45 12.33 3.90 -0.43
N ASN A 46 12.55 2.82 -1.18
CA ASN A 46 12.71 2.90 -2.64
C ASN A 46 11.44 3.44 -3.31
N ARG A 47 10.25 2.92 -2.95
CA ARG A 47 8.98 3.43 -3.47
C ARG A 47 8.80 4.92 -3.19
N THR A 48 9.14 5.37 -1.97
CA THR A 48 9.01 6.79 -1.60
C THR A 48 9.97 7.68 -2.39
N ARG A 49 11.20 7.22 -2.64
CA ARG A 49 12.18 7.92 -3.49
C ARG A 49 11.73 8.01 -4.95
N GLU A 50 11.19 6.92 -5.50
CA GLU A 50 10.65 6.89 -6.86
C GLU A 50 9.49 7.87 -7.05
N GLN A 51 8.66 8.03 -6.01
CA GLN A 51 7.54 8.98 -6.01
C GLN A 51 7.98 10.44 -5.81
N ASN A 52 9.19 10.70 -5.34
CA ASN A 52 9.68 12.03 -4.99
C ASN A 52 11.14 12.23 -5.43
N PRO A 53 11.42 12.28 -6.75
CA PRO A 53 12.79 12.28 -7.28
C PRO A 53 13.60 13.52 -6.89
N ASP A 54 12.94 14.64 -6.61
CA ASP A 54 13.58 15.90 -6.21
C ASP A 54 13.93 15.96 -4.70
N LEU A 55 13.46 15.00 -3.91
CA LEU A 55 13.67 14.96 -2.47
C LEU A 55 14.72 13.92 -2.09
N GLN A 56 15.71 14.32 -1.30
CA GLN A 56 16.63 13.38 -0.67
C GLN A 56 15.95 12.73 0.54
N ILE A 57 15.36 11.55 0.31
CA ILE A 57 14.65 10.79 1.35
C ILE A 57 15.56 9.70 1.90
N ASP A 58 15.69 9.65 3.23
CA ASP A 58 16.35 8.60 3.99
C ASP A 58 15.36 7.95 4.97
N TYR A 59 15.81 6.88 5.65
CA TYR A 59 15.02 6.21 6.68
C TYR A 59 14.52 7.21 7.73
N ASN A 60 13.22 7.15 8.01
CA ASN A 60 12.55 8.01 8.95
C ASN A 60 11.43 7.25 9.67
N GLU A 61 10.85 7.89 10.68
CA GLU A 61 9.79 7.29 11.49
C GLU A 61 8.55 6.91 10.67
N ASP A 62 8.21 7.67 9.63
CA ASP A 62 7.05 7.36 8.76
C ASP A 62 7.26 6.04 7.98
N ILE A 63 8.46 5.83 7.45
CA ILE A 63 8.85 4.60 6.74
C ILE A 63 8.77 3.40 7.69
N PHE A 64 9.31 3.54 8.89
CA PHE A 64 9.26 2.48 9.90
C PHE A 64 7.84 2.22 10.40
N ASN A 65 7.02 3.28 10.52
CA ASN A 65 5.63 3.17 10.91
C ASN A 65 4.80 2.43 9.86
N GLU A 66 5.04 2.63 8.55
CA GLU A 66 4.37 1.87 7.49
C GLU A 66 4.67 0.36 7.63
N ILE A 67 5.90 -0.02 7.98
CA ILE A 67 6.23 -1.41 8.29
C ILE A 67 5.53 -1.93 9.54
N LEU A 68 5.49 -1.15 10.63
CA LEU A 68 4.79 -1.57 11.85
C LEU A 68 3.32 -1.86 11.57
N ILE A 69 2.66 -1.07 10.74
CA ILE A 69 1.27 -1.30 10.31
C ILE A 69 1.15 -2.63 9.55
N ILE A 70 2.01 -2.86 8.55
CA ILE A 70 1.99 -4.10 7.75
C ILE A 70 2.21 -5.34 8.61
N ILE A 71 3.15 -5.27 9.54
CA ILE A 71 3.45 -6.38 10.46
C ILE A 71 2.26 -6.59 11.40
N GLU A 72 1.73 -5.54 12.01
CA GLU A 72 0.63 -5.68 12.98
C GLU A 72 -0.62 -6.26 12.33
N ASP A 73 -1.01 -5.79 11.14
CA ASP A 73 -2.18 -6.31 10.44
C ASP A 73 -2.04 -7.83 10.19
N LYS A 74 -0.85 -8.29 9.77
CA LYS A 74 -0.58 -9.73 9.60
C LYS A 74 -0.54 -10.52 10.91
N VAL A 75 -0.03 -9.93 11.99
CA VAL A 75 -0.01 -10.59 13.31
C VAL A 75 -1.43 -10.74 13.85
N ILE A 76 -2.28 -9.72 13.69
CA ILE A 76 -3.70 -9.78 14.04
C ILE A 76 -4.38 -10.90 13.24
N ASP A 77 -4.14 -10.98 11.93
CA ASP A 77 -4.71 -12.02 11.08
C ASP A 77 -4.26 -13.44 11.49
N MET A 78 -3.01 -13.61 11.95
CA MET A 78 -2.45 -14.91 12.32
C MET A 78 -2.84 -15.38 13.72
N VAL A 79 -2.79 -14.50 14.73
CA VAL A 79 -2.92 -14.88 16.14
C VAL A 79 -3.88 -14.00 16.94
N GLY A 80 -4.52 -13.01 16.32
CA GLY A 80 -5.50 -12.13 16.96
C GLY A 80 -4.94 -11.16 17.99
N LYS A 81 -3.62 -10.93 17.99
CA LYS A 81 -2.92 -10.05 18.95
C LYS A 81 -2.33 -8.85 18.24
N THR A 82 -2.26 -7.73 18.97
CA THR A 82 -1.54 -6.52 18.55
C THR A 82 -0.04 -6.64 18.79
N LEU A 83 0.76 -5.79 18.13
CA LEU A 83 2.19 -5.68 18.39
C LEU A 83 2.46 -5.20 19.83
N GLN A 84 1.60 -4.35 20.38
CA GLN A 84 1.68 -3.90 21.76
C GLN A 84 1.58 -5.08 22.74
N GLU A 85 0.67 -6.02 22.51
CA GLU A 85 0.53 -7.25 23.33
C GLU A 85 1.74 -8.19 23.22
N LEU A 86 2.53 -8.07 22.14
CA LEU A 86 3.77 -8.81 21.93
C LEU A 86 5.03 -8.04 22.39
N GLY A 87 4.88 -6.86 22.99
CA GLY A 87 6.01 -6.04 23.48
C GLY A 87 6.76 -5.25 22.40
N PHE A 88 6.15 -5.07 21.23
CA PHE A 88 6.70 -4.29 20.11
C PHE A 88 6.16 -2.85 20.09
N PRO A 89 6.82 -1.93 19.34
CA PRO A 89 6.32 -0.58 19.15
C PRO A 89 4.90 -0.58 18.55
N HIS A 90 4.04 0.30 19.07
CA HIS A 90 2.69 0.45 18.56
C HIS A 90 2.72 1.27 17.26
N PRO A 91 2.12 0.80 16.15
CA PRO A 91 2.03 1.59 14.94
C PRO A 91 1.12 2.80 15.15
N ALA A 92 1.61 3.97 14.75
CA ALA A 92 0.81 5.19 14.64
C ALA A 92 -0.13 5.07 13.44
N ARG A 93 -1.30 4.47 13.66
CA ARG A 93 -2.41 4.48 12.70
C ARG A 93 -3.09 5.85 12.72
N ASN A 94 -2.50 6.84 12.07
CA ASN A 94 -3.27 8.04 11.76
C ASN A 94 -4.33 7.65 10.72
N ASN A 95 -5.56 7.40 11.17
CA ASN A 95 -6.69 7.00 10.33
C ASN A 95 -6.92 7.99 9.17
N ILE A 96 -6.59 9.27 9.40
CA ILE A 96 -6.67 10.32 8.37
C ILE A 96 -5.64 10.07 7.27
N ASN A 97 -4.40 9.73 7.61
CA ASN A 97 -3.36 9.43 6.62
C ASN A 97 -3.68 8.15 5.84
N ARG A 98 -4.27 7.13 6.46
CA ARG A 98 -4.70 5.91 5.75
C ARG A 98 -5.81 6.23 4.76
N LEU A 99 -6.87 6.93 5.19
CA LEU A 99 -7.96 7.34 4.31
C LEU A 99 -7.44 8.22 3.17
N GLN A 100 -6.56 9.17 3.47
CA GLN A 100 -5.97 10.06 2.47
C GLN A 100 -5.08 9.31 1.47
N ARG A 101 -4.33 8.28 1.89
CA ARG A 101 -3.58 7.40 0.98
C ARG A 101 -4.49 6.58 0.08
N GLU A 102 -5.58 6.03 0.61
CA GLU A 102 -6.52 5.26 -0.19
C GLU A 102 -7.27 6.16 -1.19
N ILE A 103 -7.67 7.37 -0.78
CA ILE A 103 -8.21 8.39 -1.69
C ILE A 103 -7.20 8.73 -2.78
N LEU A 104 -5.92 8.97 -2.44
CA LEU A 104 -4.90 9.27 -3.43
C LEU A 104 -4.67 8.11 -4.39
N LYS A 105 -4.66 6.86 -3.92
CA LYS A 105 -4.56 5.68 -4.81
C LYS A 105 -5.77 5.54 -5.72
N GLU A 106 -6.98 5.76 -5.20
CA GLU A 106 -8.22 5.65 -5.97
C GLU A 106 -8.38 6.80 -6.97
N THR A 107 -7.82 7.98 -6.68
CA THR A 107 -7.88 9.18 -7.52
C THR A 107 -6.63 9.43 -8.37
N ALA A 108 -5.57 8.62 -8.23
CA ALA A 108 -4.33 8.73 -9.01
C ALA A 108 -4.44 8.13 -10.43
N TYR A 109 -5.61 8.21 -11.06
CA TYR A 109 -5.73 7.89 -12.47
C TYR A 109 -5.28 9.08 -13.34
N ASN A 110 -4.62 8.79 -14.46
CA ASN A 110 -4.31 9.82 -15.45
C ASN A 110 -5.59 10.19 -16.21
N ALA A 111 -6.22 11.30 -15.79
CA ALA A 111 -7.44 11.79 -16.42
C ALA A 111 -7.26 12.06 -17.92
N GLY A 112 -6.08 12.48 -18.37
CA GLY A 112 -5.79 12.70 -19.79
C GLY A 112 -5.73 11.40 -20.59
N ASP A 113 -5.11 10.35 -20.05
CA ASP A 113 -5.07 9.03 -20.71
C ASP A 113 -6.47 8.41 -20.78
N LEU A 114 -7.26 8.57 -19.71
CA LEU A 114 -8.66 8.09 -19.67
C LEU A 114 -9.54 8.84 -20.68
N GLU A 115 -9.44 10.17 -20.74
CA GLU A 115 -10.18 10.99 -21.70
C GLU A 115 -9.81 10.61 -23.15
N HIS A 116 -8.52 10.43 -23.41
CA HIS A 116 -8.04 9.98 -24.71
C HIS A 116 -8.53 8.57 -25.05
N TYR A 117 -8.53 7.65 -24.09
CA TYR A 117 -9.07 6.31 -24.27
C TYR A 117 -10.56 6.33 -24.62
N VAL A 118 -11.36 7.12 -23.91
CA VAL A 118 -12.80 7.27 -24.19
C VAL A 118 -13.00 7.84 -25.59
N THR A 119 -12.30 8.93 -25.93
CA THR A 119 -12.42 9.59 -27.24
C THR A 119 -12.16 8.66 -28.42
N ILE A 120 -11.20 7.74 -28.28
CA ILE A 120 -10.86 6.77 -29.33
C ILE A 120 -11.88 5.62 -29.40
N ASN A 121 -12.36 5.13 -28.26
CA ASN A 121 -13.17 3.90 -28.23
C ASN A 121 -14.68 4.15 -28.34
N GLU A 122 -15.17 5.31 -27.92
CA GLU A 122 -16.57 5.70 -28.04
C GLU A 122 -17.12 5.55 -29.48
N PRO A 123 -16.44 6.03 -30.55
CA PRO A 123 -16.95 5.84 -31.92
C PRO A 123 -16.91 4.38 -32.40
N LEU A 124 -16.16 3.49 -31.73
CA LEU A 124 -16.04 2.08 -32.09
C LEU A 124 -17.12 1.19 -31.45
N LEU A 125 -17.94 1.74 -30.56
CA LEU A 125 -19.01 1.01 -29.89
C LEU A 125 -20.05 0.50 -30.88
N VAL A 126 -20.39 -0.79 -30.77
CA VAL A 126 -21.54 -1.35 -31.50
C VAL A 126 -22.86 -0.86 -30.89
N HIS A 127 -23.94 -1.00 -31.64
CA HIS A 127 -25.25 -0.45 -31.25
C HIS A 127 -25.71 -0.86 -29.84
N GLU A 128 -25.52 -2.13 -29.45
CA GLU A 128 -25.89 -2.59 -28.11
C GLU A 128 -25.01 -2.00 -27.01
N GLN A 129 -23.70 -1.88 -27.25
CA GLN A 129 -22.76 -1.30 -26.28
C GLN A 129 -23.00 0.20 -26.10
N ARG A 130 -23.25 0.93 -27.19
CA ARG A 130 -23.59 2.36 -27.15
C ARG A 130 -24.87 2.60 -26.35
N ASN A 131 -25.90 1.78 -26.57
CA ASN A 131 -27.15 1.91 -25.82
C ASN A 131 -26.94 1.70 -24.31
N VAL A 132 -26.10 0.74 -23.91
CA VAL A 132 -25.77 0.51 -22.49
C VAL A 132 -24.94 1.66 -21.92
N ASP A 133 -23.96 2.16 -22.68
CA ASP A 133 -23.12 3.29 -22.31
C ASP A 133 -23.96 4.56 -22.08
N ASP A 134 -24.85 4.91 -23.01
CA ASP A 134 -25.75 6.05 -22.91
C ASP A 134 -26.68 5.96 -21.68
N ILE A 135 -27.18 4.75 -21.36
CA ILE A 135 -28.02 4.54 -20.17
C ILE A 135 -27.20 4.80 -18.89
N ILE A 136 -26.00 4.24 -18.79
CA ILE A 136 -25.14 4.39 -17.61
C ILE A 136 -24.72 5.85 -17.45
N MET A 137 -24.28 6.51 -18.53
CA MET A 137 -23.85 7.90 -18.50
C MET A 137 -24.99 8.86 -18.13
N ASN A 138 -26.21 8.60 -18.61
CA ASN A 138 -27.38 9.38 -18.21
C ASN A 138 -27.74 9.19 -16.72
N GLN A 139 -27.55 8.00 -16.15
CA GLN A 139 -27.76 7.77 -14.71
C GLN A 139 -26.69 8.45 -13.85
N VAL A 140 -25.43 8.39 -14.27
CA VAL A 140 -24.32 9.05 -13.58
C VAL A 140 -24.48 10.57 -13.60
N ASN A 141 -24.86 11.14 -14.75
CA ASN A 141 -25.07 12.58 -14.91
C ASN A 141 -26.40 13.07 -14.30
N GLY A 142 -27.38 12.17 -14.14
CA GLY A 142 -28.71 12.45 -13.61
C GLY A 142 -28.78 12.60 -12.09
N GLY A 143 -27.72 12.25 -11.37
CA GLY A 143 -27.59 12.55 -9.93
C GLY A 143 -28.65 11.91 -9.04
N THR A 144 -29.00 10.64 -9.25
CA THR A 144 -29.68 9.85 -8.21
C THR A 144 -28.64 9.20 -7.32
N GLY A 145 -28.14 9.98 -6.36
CA GLY A 145 -27.42 9.51 -5.17
C GLY A 145 -28.36 9.41 -3.97
#